data_AF-A0A846BSM3-F1
#
_entry.id   AF-A0A846BSM3-F1
#
_cell.length_a   1.000
_cell.length_b   1.000
_cell.length_c   1.000
_cell.angle_alpha   90.00
_cell.angle_beta   90.00
_cell.angle_gamma   90.00
#
_symmetry.space_group_name_H-M   'P 1'
#
loop_
_entity.id
_entity.type
_entity.pdbx_description
1 polymer ?
#
loop_
_entity_poly.entity_id
_entity_poly.type
_entity_poly.pdbx_seq_one_letter_code
_entity_poly.pdbx_strand_id
1 'polypeptide(L)' 'MTYTPVKLTFEQYLEYDDGTDNRYEVFDGELRPVPSESELNSWIAQYL' A
#
# COMPACT_ATOMS: atom_id res chain seq x y z
N MET A 1 -6.16 -13.76 -4.17
CA MET A 1 -4.83 -13.23 -4.50
C MET A 1 -3.81 -13.91 -3.60
N THR A 2 -2.89 -14.71 -4.15
CA THR A 2 -1.72 -15.19 -3.39
C THR A 2 -0.62 -14.15 -3.57
N TYR A 3 -0.38 -13.34 -2.54
CA TYR A 3 0.72 -12.39 -2.51
C TYR A 3 1.95 -13.05 -1.88
N THR A 4 3.10 -12.98 -2.54
CA THR A 4 4.37 -13.43 -1.97
C THR A 4 4.90 -12.34 -1.05
N PRO A 5 5.09 -12.59 0.24
CA PRO A 5 5.59 -11.58 1.18
C PRO A 5 6.98 -11.10 0.76
N VAL A 6 7.07 -9.82 0.40
CA VAL A 6 8.31 -9.11 0.12
C VAL A 6 8.70 -8.39 1.38
N LYS A 7 9.89 -8.71 1.91
CA LYS A 7 10.42 -8.04 3.10
C LYS A 7 11.29 -6.87 2.70
N LEU A 8 11.00 -5.69 3.23
CA LEU A 8 11.73 -4.45 2.97
C LEU A 8 11.99 -3.70 4.27
N THR A 9 13.17 -3.08 4.37
CA THR A 9 13.39 -2.01 5.36
C THR A 9 12.60 -0.76 4.96
N PHE A 10 12.42 0.18 5.91
CA PHE A 10 11.76 1.44 5.61
C PHE A 10 12.49 2.24 4.51
N GLU A 11 13.83 2.23 4.51
CA GLU A 11 14.66 2.89 3.49
C GLU A 11 14.45 2.27 2.10
N GLN A 12 14.44 0.93 2.00
CA GLN A 12 14.18 0.24 0.74
C GLN A 12 12.77 0.48 0.22
N TYR A 13 11.80 0.65 1.12
CA TYR A 13 10.42 0.99 0.75
C TYR A 13 10.30 2.40 0.17
N LEU A 14 11.06 3.38 0.66
CA LEU A 14 11.04 4.74 0.11
C LEU A 14 11.54 4.80 -1.34
N GLU A 15 12.39 3.86 -1.73
CA GLU A 15 12.91 3.72 -3.10
C GLU A 15 12.17 2.66 -3.92
N TYR A 16 11.14 2.01 -3.34
CA TYR A 16 10.42 0.93 -4.01
C TYR A 16 9.50 1.48 -5.10
N ASP A 17 9.69 0.97 -6.32
CA ASP A 17 8.86 1.22 -7.49
C ASP A 17 8.69 -0.10 -8.25
N ASP A 18 7.45 -0.55 -8.44
CA ASP A 18 7.13 -1.76 -9.21
C ASP A 18 6.78 -1.46 -10.68
N GLY A 19 6.95 -0.21 -11.11
CA GLY A 19 6.61 0.28 -12.44
C GLY A 19 5.11 0.45 -12.68
N THR A 20 4.30 0.42 -11.62
CA THR A 20 2.84 0.57 -11.69
C THR A 20 2.36 1.70 -10.79
N ASP A 21 1.07 2.01 -10.87
CA ASP A 21 0.41 2.99 -10.00
C ASP A 21 -0.14 2.36 -8.70
N ASN A 22 0.30 1.13 -8.38
CA ASN A 22 -0.10 0.45 -7.15
C ASN A 22 0.48 1.17 -5.94
N ARG A 23 -0.33 1.29 -4.89
CA ARG A 23 0.12 1.81 -3.59
C ARG A 23 0.39 0.67 -2.65
N TYR A 24 1.43 0.81 -1.84
CA TYR A 24 1.84 -0.19 -0.87
C TYR A 24 2.07 0.46 0.50
N GLU A 25 2.03 -0.34 1.55
CA GLU A 25 2.45 0.01 2.91
C GLU A 25 3.47 -1.02 3.39
N VAL A 26 4.41 -0.62 4.25
CA VAL A 26 5.23 -1.59 5.00
C VAL A 26 4.62 -1.77 6.38
N PHE A 27 4.23 -3.01 6.68
CA PHE A 27 3.72 -3.41 7.99
C PHE A 27 4.56 -4.58 8.52
N ASP A 28 5.20 -4.38 9.67
CA ASP A 28 6.11 -5.37 10.28
C ASP A 28 7.24 -5.86 9.33
N GLY A 29 7.76 -4.93 8.52
CA GLY A 29 8.79 -5.23 7.52
C GLY A 29 8.29 -5.97 6.28
N GLU A 30 6.99 -6.21 6.15
CA GLU A 30 6.37 -6.79 4.97
C GLU A 30 5.66 -5.72 4.15
N LEU A 31 5.93 -5.70 2.84
CA LEU A 31 5.21 -4.86 1.90
C LEU A 31 3.78 -5.40 1.74
N ARG A 32 2.76 -4.54 1.77
CA ARG A 32 1.37 -4.94 1.54
C ARG A 32 0.70 -3.98 0.57
N PRO A 33 -0.06 -4.48 -0.42
CA PRO A 33 -0.78 -3.61 -1.33
C PRO A 33 -1.93 -2.91 -0.58
N VAL A 34 -2.04 -1.61 -0.79
CA VAL A 34 -3.18 -0.81 -0.32
C VAL A 34 -4.24 -0.85 -1.42
N PRO A 35 -5.44 -1.40 -1.14
CA PRO A 35 -6.50 -1.41 -2.13
C PRO A 35 -6.94 0.01 -2.49
N SER A 36 -7.53 0.16 -3.66
CA SER A 36 -8.20 1.41 -4.03
C SER A 36 -9.28 1.75 -3.00
N GLU A 37 -9.41 3.04 -2.69
CA GLU A 37 -10.38 3.50 -1.71
C GLU A 37 -11.81 3.24 -2.19
N SER A 38 -12.70 2.86 -1.28
CA SER A 38 -14.12 2.69 -1.61
C SER A 38 -14.81 4.05 -1.74
N GLU A 39 -15.89 4.12 -2.52
CA GLU A 39 -16.69 5.35 -2.64
C GLU A 39 -17.20 5.82 -1.27
N LEU A 40 -17.68 4.90 -0.43
CA LEU A 40 -18.18 5.22 0.90
C LEU A 40 -17.08 5.83 1.78
N ASN A 41 -15.91 5.20 1.85
CA ASN A 41 -14.80 5.73 2.63
C ASN A 41 -14.30 7.06 2.08
N SER A 42 -14.27 7.23 0.75
CA SER A 42 -13.93 8.51 0.11
C SER A 42 -14.92 9.61 0.50
N TRP A 43 -16.21 9.29 0.58
CA TRP A 43 -17.25 10.21 1.04
C TRP A 43 -17.05 10.57 2.52
N ILE A 44 -16.81 9.57 3.38
CA ILE A 44 -16.55 9.78 4.81
C ILE A 44 -15.33 10.69 5.01
N ALA A 45 -14.22 10.43 4.32
CA ALA A 45 -12.97 11.19 4.43
C ALA A 45 -13.06 12.63 3.93
N GLN A 46 -13.99 12.93 3.02
CA GLN A 46 -14.26 14.30 2.57
C GLN A 46 -15.22 15.05 3.49
N TYR A 47 -16.02 14.33 4.27
CA TYR A 47 -17.09 14.89 5.09
C TYR A 47 -16.69 15.15 6.55
N LEU A 48 -15.89 14.26 7.16
CA LEU A 48 -15.42 14.35 8.56
C LEU A 48 -14.07 15.06 8.67
#